data_AF-A0A917QQJ2-F1
#
_entry.id   AF-A0A917QQJ2-F1
#
_cell.length_a   1.000
_cell.length_b   1.000
_cell.length_c   1.000
_cell.angle_alpha   90.00
_cell.angle_beta   90.00
_cell.angle_gamma   90.00
#
_symmetry.space_group_name_H-M   'P 1'
#
loop_
_entity.id
_entity.type
_entity.pdbx_description
1 polymer ?
#
loop_
_entity_poly.entity_id
_entity_poly.type
_entity_poly.pdbx_seq_one_letter_code
_entity_poly.pdbx_strand_id
1 'polypeptide(L)'
;MHGTGFGLVELEGPQRPNPTDGMQNMPLPTFAQQPPATPRSMNINAAAAALKISRGSFEKLIACGVVPTPIDVDQIGSLANRPRLGVAAGELTVLRTAAPAASHEPDRDWIGFSVGFSDAVLAAAALRWWRCDPERVLDNELFAVTVATIPVAVYAISALGDPYQEQGDVETRHRFTGDLLARWGEPLTPDIDPRLKERTEQIMSSRISVSSGGPIAYLNAE
;
A
#
# COMPACT_ATOMS: atom_id res chain seq x y z
N MET A 1 4.67 -74.55 -82.25
CA MET A 1 5.38 -74.85 -80.98
C MET A 1 6.37 -73.74 -80.75
N HIS A 2 6.33 -73.02 -79.63
CA HIS A 2 7.47 -72.43 -78.92
C HIS A 2 6.89 -71.76 -77.68
N GLY A 3 7.21 -72.33 -76.52
CA GLY A 3 6.81 -71.83 -75.21
C GLY A 3 7.87 -70.92 -74.60
N THR A 4 7.39 -70.00 -73.78
CA THR A 4 7.88 -69.56 -72.46
C THR A 4 9.36 -69.16 -72.27
N GLY A 5 9.52 -67.91 -71.86
CA GLY A 5 10.61 -67.43 -71.01
C GLY A 5 10.14 -66.20 -70.22
N PHE A 6 9.88 -66.38 -68.93
CA PHE A 6 9.51 -65.36 -67.95
C PHE A 6 10.71 -64.47 -67.58
N GLY A 7 10.49 -63.16 -67.45
CA GLY A 7 11.39 -62.23 -66.78
C GLY A 7 10.59 -61.32 -65.85
N LEU A 8 10.69 -61.58 -64.54
CA LEU A 8 10.21 -60.69 -63.48
C LEU A 8 11.29 -59.61 -63.25
N VAL A 9 10.92 -58.35 -63.37
CA VAL A 9 11.69 -57.22 -62.84
C VAL A 9 10.73 -56.40 -61.99
N GLU A 10 11.06 -56.29 -60.70
CA GLU A 10 10.36 -55.48 -59.71
C GLU A 10 10.33 -54.01 -60.15
N LEU A 11 9.13 -53.44 -60.19
CA LEU A 11 8.95 -51.99 -60.26
C LEU A 11 9.03 -51.45 -58.82
N GLU A 12 10.09 -50.71 -58.52
CA GLU A 12 10.19 -49.92 -57.30
C GLU A 12 8.97 -48.99 -57.20
N GLY A 13 8.11 -49.25 -56.21
CA GLY A 13 7.02 -48.35 -55.86
C GLY A 13 7.57 -47.03 -55.29
N PRO A 14 6.86 -45.90 -55.48
CA PRO A 14 7.33 -44.60 -55.03
C PRO A 14 7.58 -44.62 -53.52
N GLN A 15 8.80 -44.26 -53.15
CA GLN A 15 9.29 -44.13 -51.80
C GLN A 15 8.37 -43.16 -51.02
N ARG A 16 7.69 -43.66 -49.97
CA ARG A 16 6.87 -42.79 -49.11
C ARG A 16 7.79 -41.80 -48.40
N PRO A 17 7.45 -40.50 -48.31
CA PRO A 17 8.26 -39.55 -47.58
C PRO A 17 8.31 -39.93 -46.10
N ASN A 18 9.49 -39.81 -45.50
CA ASN A 18 9.69 -40.02 -44.07
C ASN A 18 8.84 -39.02 -43.26
N PRO A 19 8.11 -39.45 -42.21
CA PRO A 19 7.18 -38.61 -41.47
C PRO A 19 7.84 -37.56 -40.54
N THR A 20 9.16 -37.38 -40.63
CA THR A 20 9.93 -36.45 -39.79
C THR A 20 10.41 -35.20 -40.52
N ASP A 21 10.15 -35.09 -41.82
CA ASP A 21 10.58 -33.95 -42.63
C ASP A 21 9.53 -32.82 -42.56
N GLY A 22 9.45 -32.14 -41.42
CA GLY A 22 8.46 -31.07 -41.24
C GLY A 22 8.33 -30.40 -39.88
N MET A 23 9.03 -30.87 -38.83
CA MET A 23 9.11 -30.07 -37.59
C MET A 23 10.18 -29.00 -37.75
N GLN A 24 9.91 -27.99 -38.58
CA GLN A 24 10.64 -26.74 -38.54
C GLN A 24 10.47 -26.17 -37.14
N ASN A 25 11.56 -26.17 -36.37
CA ASN A 25 11.61 -25.67 -35.01
C ASN A 25 11.24 -24.18 -35.05
N MET A 26 9.97 -23.86 -34.77
CA MET A 26 9.52 -22.47 -34.81
C MET A 26 10.30 -21.68 -33.75
N PRO A 27 11.01 -20.61 -34.14
CA PRO A 27 11.76 -19.82 -33.19
C PRO A 27 10.80 -19.21 -32.17
N LEU A 28 11.15 -19.33 -30.90
CA LEU A 28 10.39 -18.73 -29.81
C LEU A 28 10.30 -17.20 -30.02
N PRO A 29 9.16 -16.59 -29.67
CA PRO A 29 8.99 -15.15 -29.83
C PRO A 29 10.04 -14.41 -28.99
N THR A 30 10.74 -13.47 -29.65
CA THR A 30 11.60 -12.50 -28.98
C THR A 30 10.80 -11.21 -28.81
N PHE A 31 10.61 -10.77 -27.57
CA PHE A 31 9.88 -9.55 -27.28
C PHE A 31 10.82 -8.35 -27.35
N ALA A 32 10.47 -7.35 -28.15
CA ALA A 32 11.15 -6.07 -28.13
C ALA A 32 10.79 -5.33 -26.83
N GLN A 33 11.79 -4.88 -26.07
CA GLN A 33 11.55 -3.94 -24.98
C GLN A 33 11.27 -2.57 -25.57
N GLN A 34 10.10 -2.02 -25.27
CA GLN A 34 9.83 -0.62 -25.55
C GLN A 34 10.64 0.24 -24.56
N PRO A 35 11.36 1.29 -25.02
CA PRO A 35 12.07 2.17 -24.12
C PRO A 35 11.09 2.78 -23.10
N PRO A 36 11.50 2.97 -21.83
CA PRO A 36 10.63 3.51 -20.81
C PRO A 36 10.12 4.89 -21.22
N ALA A 37 8.82 5.14 -21.03
CA ALA A 37 8.24 6.44 -21.27
C ALA A 37 8.88 7.48 -20.34
N THR A 38 9.12 8.70 -20.85
CA THR A 38 9.57 9.81 -20.01
C THR A 38 8.50 10.11 -18.95
N PRO A 39 8.83 10.09 -17.65
CA PRO A 39 7.85 10.36 -16.59
C PRO A 39 7.28 11.77 -16.76
N ARG A 40 5.95 11.88 -16.81
CA ARG A 40 5.30 13.19 -16.77
C ARG A 40 5.39 13.71 -15.34
N SER A 41 6.10 14.82 -15.16
CA SER A 41 6.23 15.44 -13.85
C SER A 41 5.38 16.71 -13.74
N MET A 42 4.97 17.03 -12.52
CA MET A 42 4.25 18.27 -12.23
C MET A 42 4.88 19.02 -11.06
N ASN A 43 4.60 20.33 -10.96
CA ASN A 43 5.08 21.13 -9.84
C ASN A 43 4.23 20.89 -8.58
N ILE A 44 4.79 21.26 -7.42
CA ILE A 44 4.21 21.03 -6.11
C ILE A 44 2.84 21.69 -5.90
N ASN A 45 2.62 22.89 -6.45
CA ASN A 45 1.36 23.62 -6.30
C ASN A 45 0.25 22.95 -7.10
N ALA A 46 0.55 22.52 -8.33
CA ALA A 46 -0.40 21.79 -9.17
C ALA A 46 -0.79 20.45 -8.53
N ALA A 47 0.19 19.74 -7.95
CA ALA A 47 -0.06 18.47 -7.27
C ALA A 47 -0.89 18.64 -5.98
N ALA A 48 -0.57 19.64 -5.15
CA ALA A 48 -1.36 19.97 -3.95
C ALA A 48 -2.80 20.36 -4.31
N ALA A 49 -2.99 21.15 -5.37
CA ALA A 49 -4.30 21.54 -5.88
C ALA A 49 -5.10 20.33 -6.40
N ALA A 50 -4.46 19.41 -7.13
CA ALA A 50 -5.11 18.18 -7.60
C ALA A 50 -5.61 17.32 -6.43
N LEU A 51 -4.83 17.23 -5.35
CA LEU A 51 -5.26 16.56 -4.13
C LEU A 51 -6.20 17.41 -3.25
N LYS A 52 -6.45 18.69 -3.58
CA LYS A 52 -7.27 19.60 -2.74
C LYS A 52 -6.76 19.67 -1.29
N ILE A 53 -5.44 19.73 -1.12
CA ILE A 53 -4.78 19.90 0.20
C ILE A 53 -3.88 21.13 0.17
N SER A 54 -3.48 21.61 1.35
CA SER A 54 -2.50 22.70 1.43
C SER A 54 -1.13 22.25 0.90
N ARG A 55 -0.34 23.19 0.38
CA ARG A 55 1.04 22.94 -0.02
C ARG A 55 1.85 22.27 1.08
N GLY A 56 1.76 22.75 2.32
CA GLY A 56 2.47 22.14 3.46
C GLY A 56 2.04 20.71 3.76
N SER A 57 0.77 20.36 3.52
CA SER A 57 0.31 18.96 3.63
C SER A 57 0.89 18.08 2.52
N PHE A 58 1.05 18.65 1.32
CA PHE A 58 1.70 17.96 0.21
C PHE A 58 3.21 17.78 0.45
N GLU A 59 3.89 18.79 0.98
CA GLU A 59 5.31 18.71 1.37
C GLU A 59 5.55 17.58 2.39
N LYS A 60 4.61 17.32 3.31
CA LYS A 60 4.67 16.15 4.21
C LYS A 60 4.61 14.83 3.45
N LEU A 61 3.79 14.70 2.40
CA LEU A 61 3.75 13.49 1.58
C LEU A 61 5.10 13.21 0.91
N ILE A 62 5.79 14.26 0.44
CA ILE A 62 7.16 14.14 -0.10
C ILE A 62 8.13 13.74 1.01
N ALA A 63 8.14 14.46 2.13
CA ALA A 63 9.09 14.24 3.22
C ALA A 63 8.94 12.85 3.88
N CYS A 64 7.74 12.26 3.85
CA CYS A 64 7.48 10.90 4.28
C CYS A 64 7.84 9.82 3.23
N GLY A 65 8.14 10.21 1.99
CA GLY A 65 8.39 9.30 0.87
C GLY A 65 7.13 8.68 0.25
N VAL A 66 5.93 9.17 0.58
CA VAL A 66 4.66 8.73 -0.03
C VAL A 66 4.57 9.17 -1.49
N VAL A 67 5.05 10.38 -1.78
CA VAL A 67 5.19 10.94 -3.13
C VAL A 67 6.67 11.11 -3.43
N PRO A 68 7.22 10.49 -4.50
CA PRO A 68 8.61 10.64 -4.87
C PRO A 68 8.88 12.00 -5.52
N THR A 69 10.16 12.35 -5.62
CA THR A 69 10.64 13.47 -6.44
C THR A 69 11.50 12.92 -7.58
N PRO A 70 11.23 13.26 -8.86
CA PRO A 70 10.21 14.19 -9.35
C PRO A 70 8.76 13.70 -9.13
N ILE A 71 7.81 14.64 -8.98
CA ILE A 71 6.40 14.34 -8.68
C ILE A 71 5.73 13.74 -9.93
N ASP A 72 5.32 12.49 -9.84
CA ASP A 72 4.65 11.74 -10.91
C ASP A 72 3.17 12.13 -11.06
N VAL A 73 2.79 12.59 -12.25
CA VAL A 73 1.41 12.98 -12.59
C VAL A 73 0.43 11.80 -12.44
N ASP A 74 0.83 10.58 -12.81
CA ASP A 74 -0.07 9.43 -12.80
C ASP A 74 -0.34 8.96 -11.37
N GLN A 75 0.68 8.98 -10.50
CA GLN A 75 0.51 8.72 -9.07
C GLN A 75 -0.41 9.76 -8.42
N ILE A 76 -0.22 11.05 -8.71
CA ILE A 76 -1.08 12.11 -8.17
C ILE A 76 -2.52 11.97 -8.68
N GLY A 77 -2.71 11.63 -9.96
CA GLY A 77 -4.03 11.34 -10.52
C GLY A 77 -4.72 10.18 -9.82
N SER A 78 -3.99 9.08 -9.59
CA SER A 78 -4.48 7.92 -8.83
C SER A 78 -4.90 8.30 -7.41
N LEU A 79 -4.04 9.03 -6.68
CA LEU A 79 -4.34 9.52 -5.34
C LEU A 79 -5.55 10.48 -5.30
N ALA A 80 -5.68 11.35 -6.29
CA ALA A 80 -6.78 12.32 -6.37
C ALA A 80 -8.14 11.64 -6.61
N ASN A 81 -8.15 10.54 -7.35
CA ASN A 81 -9.35 9.78 -7.70
C ASN A 81 -9.83 8.82 -6.60
N ARG A 82 -9.05 8.64 -5.53
CA ARG A 82 -9.48 7.83 -4.39
C ARG A 82 -10.73 8.43 -3.74
N PRO A 83 -11.73 7.61 -3.39
CA PRO A 83 -12.93 8.08 -2.72
C PRO A 83 -12.60 8.68 -1.36
N ARG A 84 -13.42 9.63 -0.89
CA ARG A 84 -13.38 10.03 0.52
C ARG A 84 -13.99 8.91 1.35
N LEU A 85 -13.32 8.55 2.45
CA LEU A 85 -13.88 7.60 3.40
C LEU A 85 -14.98 8.27 4.20
N GLY A 86 -16.15 7.65 4.22
CA GLY A 86 -17.23 7.95 5.15
C GLY A 86 -17.47 6.75 6.07
N VAL A 87 -17.99 7.01 7.26
CA VAL A 87 -18.41 5.97 8.21
C VAL A 87 -19.93 5.96 8.21
N ALA A 88 -20.56 4.79 8.07
CA ALA A 88 -22.02 4.69 8.11
C ALA A 88 -22.57 4.43 9.52
N ALA A 89 -21.78 3.76 10.36
CA ALA A 89 -22.09 3.47 11.75
C ALA A 89 -20.79 3.27 12.53
N GLY A 90 -20.80 3.66 13.82
CA GLY A 90 -19.62 3.64 14.66
C GLY A 90 -18.66 4.79 14.35
N GLU A 91 -17.38 4.56 14.61
CA GLU A 91 -16.33 5.55 14.50
C GLU A 91 -15.02 4.88 14.05
N LEU A 92 -14.14 5.62 13.38
CA LEU A 92 -12.78 5.19 13.07
C LEU A 92 -11.76 6.08 13.78
N THR A 93 -10.85 5.47 14.54
CA THR A 93 -9.69 6.15 15.11
C THR A 93 -8.70 6.49 14.01
N VAL A 94 -8.29 7.77 13.94
CA VAL A 94 -7.35 8.25 12.94
C VAL A 94 -6.20 8.98 13.61
N LEU A 95 -4.98 8.47 13.46
CA LEU A 95 -3.75 9.18 13.75
C LEU A 95 -3.32 10.00 12.54
N ARG A 96 -3.23 11.31 12.72
CA ARG A 96 -2.61 12.23 11.77
C ARG A 96 -1.14 12.37 12.12
N THR A 97 -0.28 12.10 11.13
CA THR A 97 1.17 12.12 11.30
C THR A 97 1.84 13.00 10.25
N ALA A 98 3.14 13.19 10.41
CA ALA A 98 3.99 13.98 9.52
C ALA A 98 5.33 13.26 9.31
N ALA A 99 6.29 13.94 8.67
CA ALA A 99 7.63 13.41 8.51
C ALA A 99 8.27 13.07 9.88
N PRO A 100 9.19 12.09 9.93
CA PRO A 100 9.81 11.68 11.18
C PRO A 100 10.52 12.84 11.88
N ALA A 101 10.34 12.91 13.20
CA ALA A 101 11.11 13.73 14.11
C ALA A 101 11.56 12.88 15.29
N ALA A 102 12.76 13.15 15.82
CA ALA A 102 13.27 12.44 16.98
C ALA A 102 12.29 12.63 18.16
N SER A 103 12.03 11.54 18.88
CA SER A 103 11.24 11.56 20.11
C SER A 103 12.16 11.50 21.33
N HIS A 104 11.71 12.13 22.41
CA HIS A 104 12.37 12.04 23.72
C HIS A 104 11.57 11.16 24.70
N GLU A 105 10.53 10.50 24.21
CA GLU A 105 9.69 9.63 25.01
C GLU A 105 10.29 8.22 25.12
N PRO A 106 10.03 7.51 26.22
CA PRO A 106 10.55 6.15 26.39
C PRO A 106 10.02 5.21 25.31
N ASP A 107 10.84 4.21 24.95
CA ASP A 107 10.47 3.11 24.05
C ASP A 107 9.97 3.55 22.65
N ARG A 108 10.37 4.76 22.21
CA ARG A 108 10.09 5.32 20.89
C ARG A 108 11.19 6.29 20.45
N ASP A 109 11.90 5.96 19.38
CA ASP A 109 12.94 6.86 18.82
C ASP A 109 12.36 7.98 17.95
N TRP A 110 11.19 7.76 17.35
CA TRP A 110 10.59 8.65 16.35
C TRP A 110 9.11 8.89 16.62
N ILE A 111 8.68 10.14 16.45
CA ILE A 111 7.30 10.48 16.11
C ILE A 111 7.23 10.75 14.60
N GLY A 112 6.12 10.44 13.95
CA GLY A 112 5.97 10.67 12.51
C GLY A 112 5.79 9.38 11.72
N PHE A 113 6.06 9.47 10.42
CA PHE A 113 6.03 8.34 9.49
C PHE A 113 7.05 8.54 8.38
N SER A 114 7.71 7.46 7.96
CA SER A 114 8.46 7.36 6.72
C SER A 114 8.18 6.01 6.09
N VAL A 115 8.10 5.96 4.76
CA VAL A 115 8.02 4.69 4.01
C VAL A 115 9.19 3.75 4.32
N GLY A 116 10.34 4.28 4.73
CA GLY A 116 11.53 3.52 5.09
C GLY A 116 11.58 3.00 6.52
N PHE A 117 10.56 3.23 7.34
CA PHE A 117 10.49 2.61 8.67
C PHE A 117 10.36 1.09 8.57
N SER A 118 11.02 0.36 9.47
CA SER A 118 10.66 -1.04 9.71
C SER A 118 9.33 -1.12 10.43
N ASP A 119 8.67 -2.29 10.41
CA ASP A 119 7.38 -2.49 11.09
C ASP A 119 7.47 -2.19 12.60
N ALA A 120 8.58 -2.57 13.24
CA ALA A 120 8.82 -2.28 14.65
C ALA A 120 8.92 -0.76 14.93
N VAL A 121 9.66 -0.02 14.08
CA VAL A 121 9.78 1.44 14.20
C VAL A 121 8.45 2.12 13.91
N LEU A 122 7.72 1.63 12.90
CA LEU A 122 6.40 2.15 12.54
C LEU A 122 5.38 1.94 13.68
N ALA A 123 5.36 0.75 14.28
CA ALA A 123 4.49 0.44 15.42
C ALA A 123 4.83 1.30 16.63
N ALA A 124 6.12 1.47 16.95
CA ALA A 124 6.56 2.36 18.02
C ALA A 124 6.21 3.83 17.72
N ALA A 125 6.33 4.29 16.48
CA ALA A 125 5.98 5.66 16.10
C ALA A 125 4.46 5.91 16.14
N ALA A 126 3.65 4.90 15.77
CA ALA A 126 2.22 5.04 15.56
C ALA A 126 1.36 4.66 16.77
N LEU A 127 1.77 3.73 17.63
CA LEU A 127 0.92 3.19 18.69
C LEU A 127 1.24 3.74 20.08
N ARG A 128 2.18 4.68 20.20
CA ARG A 128 2.57 5.34 21.45
C ARG A 128 3.26 6.67 21.14
N TRP A 129 3.27 7.67 22.01
CA TRP A 129 2.45 7.87 23.21
C TRP A 129 1.42 8.96 22.95
N TRP A 130 0.13 8.67 23.14
CA TRP A 130 -0.94 9.57 22.71
C TRP A 130 -1.85 10.04 23.82
N ARG A 131 -2.18 11.34 23.78
CA ARG A 131 -3.26 11.92 24.56
C ARG A 131 -4.55 11.71 23.79
N CYS A 132 -5.40 10.84 24.31
CA CYS A 132 -6.65 10.43 23.68
C CYS A 132 -7.55 9.76 24.71
N ASP A 133 -8.74 9.36 24.27
CA ASP A 133 -9.63 8.50 25.03
C ASP A 133 -9.27 7.04 24.71
N PRO A 134 -8.61 6.29 25.60
CA PRO A 134 -8.13 4.96 25.29
C PRO A 134 -9.27 3.94 25.11
N GLU A 135 -10.41 4.14 25.76
CA GLU A 135 -11.57 3.24 25.64
C GLU A 135 -12.15 3.36 24.22
N ARG A 136 -12.32 4.58 23.70
CA ARG A 136 -12.74 4.80 22.31
C ARG A 136 -11.79 4.17 21.30
N VAL A 137 -10.48 4.23 21.55
CA VAL A 137 -9.50 3.61 20.63
C VAL A 137 -9.64 2.09 20.61
N LEU A 138 -9.85 1.46 21.77
CA LEU A 138 -10.07 0.02 21.88
C LEU A 138 -11.39 -0.40 21.23
N ASP A 139 -12.48 0.33 21.49
CA ASP A 139 -13.81 0.03 20.96
C ASP A 139 -13.86 0.10 19.43
N ASN A 140 -13.06 0.99 18.82
CA ASN A 140 -13.01 1.14 17.37
C ASN A 140 -12.31 -0.03 16.66
N GLU A 141 -11.46 -0.80 17.35
CA GLU A 141 -10.67 -1.95 16.87
C GLU A 141 -9.66 -1.61 15.74
N LEU A 142 -10.01 -0.77 14.77
CA LEU A 142 -9.16 -0.30 13.68
C LEU A 142 -8.57 1.08 13.98
N PHE A 143 -7.28 1.23 13.69
CA PHE A 143 -6.52 2.46 13.87
C PHE A 143 -5.81 2.84 12.58
N ALA A 144 -6.31 3.88 11.90
CA ALA A 144 -5.77 4.35 10.64
C ALA A 144 -4.69 5.41 10.88
N VAL A 145 -3.51 5.23 10.27
CA VAL A 145 -2.43 6.23 10.28
C VAL A 145 -2.45 6.98 8.96
N THR A 146 -2.41 8.31 9.00
CA THR A 146 -2.56 9.17 7.82
C THR A 146 -1.47 10.22 7.74
N VAL A 147 -0.94 10.43 6.53
CA VAL A 147 -0.16 11.63 6.20
C VAL A 147 -1.05 12.52 5.33
N ALA A 148 -1.29 13.75 5.78
CA ALA A 148 -2.31 14.62 5.19
C ALA A 148 -3.68 13.93 5.15
N THR A 149 -4.15 13.50 3.98
CA THR A 149 -5.40 12.76 3.82
C THR A 149 -5.21 11.31 3.35
N ILE A 150 -3.96 10.86 3.22
CA ILE A 150 -3.62 9.58 2.62
C ILE A 150 -3.32 8.58 3.74
N PRO A 151 -4.07 7.46 3.83
CA PRO A 151 -3.75 6.38 4.75
C PRO A 151 -2.43 5.72 4.37
N VAL A 152 -1.56 5.56 5.36
CA VAL A 152 -0.22 4.99 5.20
C VAL A 152 -0.01 3.72 6.02
N ALA A 153 -0.86 3.47 7.02
CA ALA A 153 -0.91 2.21 7.74
C ALA A 153 -2.27 1.99 8.39
N VAL A 154 -2.62 0.73 8.65
CA VAL A 154 -3.80 0.35 9.43
C VAL A 154 -3.40 -0.72 10.43
N TYR A 155 -3.81 -0.55 11.69
CA TYR A 155 -3.62 -1.52 12.75
C TYR A 155 -4.96 -2.08 13.25
N ALA A 156 -4.98 -3.35 13.63
CA ALA A 156 -5.98 -3.92 14.54
C ALA A 156 -5.49 -3.77 15.98
N ILE A 157 -6.11 -2.90 16.75
CA ILE A 157 -5.78 -2.67 18.16
C ILE A 157 -6.41 -3.76 19.02
N SER A 158 -5.60 -4.38 19.88
CA SER A 158 -6.02 -5.51 20.71
C SER A 158 -5.92 -5.24 22.21
N ALA A 159 -5.06 -4.31 22.62
CA ALA A 159 -4.88 -4.00 24.04
C ALA A 159 -4.34 -2.59 24.31
N LEU A 160 -4.65 -2.08 25.49
CA LEU A 160 -4.03 -0.90 26.10
C LEU A 160 -2.84 -1.37 26.95
N GLY A 161 -1.67 -0.79 26.71
CA GLY A 161 -0.50 -1.03 27.55
C GLY A 161 -0.40 -0.01 28.69
N ASP A 162 0.58 -0.19 29.57
CA ASP A 162 0.76 0.71 30.72
C ASP A 162 0.91 2.17 30.29
N PRO A 163 0.16 3.10 30.91
CA PRO A 163 0.23 4.51 30.58
C PRO A 163 1.57 5.12 31.02
N TYR A 164 1.94 6.20 30.35
CA TYR A 164 3.08 7.04 30.71
C TYR A 164 2.58 8.44 31.04
N GLN A 165 3.06 9.00 32.14
CA GLN A 165 2.85 10.40 32.48
C GLN A 165 4.22 11.06 32.63
N GLU A 166 4.48 12.04 31.76
CA GLU A 166 5.71 12.82 31.80
C GLU A 166 5.69 13.75 33.02
N GLN A 167 6.86 13.97 33.63
CA GLN A 167 6.96 14.79 34.82
C GLN A 167 6.58 16.25 34.50
N GLY A 168 5.53 16.76 35.14
CA GLY A 168 5.00 18.10 34.90
C GLY A 168 3.87 18.18 33.88
N ASP A 169 3.52 17.06 33.24
CA ASP A 169 2.36 16.95 32.36
C ASP A 169 1.11 16.63 33.18
N VAL A 170 0.01 17.32 32.90
CA VAL A 170 -1.30 17.10 33.58
C VAL A 170 -2.05 15.91 32.98
N GLU A 171 -1.77 15.59 31.72
CA GLU A 171 -2.48 14.57 30.96
C GLU A 171 -1.67 13.28 30.81
N THR A 172 -2.34 12.15 31.03
CA THR A 172 -1.77 10.81 30.81
C THR A 172 -1.64 10.53 29.32
N ARG A 173 -0.57 9.83 28.93
CA ARG A 173 -0.36 9.35 27.56
C ARG A 173 -0.49 7.84 27.50
N HIS A 174 -1.14 7.37 26.45
CA HIS A 174 -1.50 5.97 26.26
C HIS A 174 -0.63 5.31 25.19
N ARG A 175 -0.36 4.02 25.38
CA ARG A 175 0.24 3.14 24.37
C ARG A 175 -0.71 1.99 24.06
N PHE A 176 -0.72 1.56 22.82
CA PHE A 176 -1.55 0.46 22.35
C PHE A 176 -0.69 -0.70 21.83
N THR A 177 -1.25 -1.90 21.90
CA THR A 177 -0.76 -3.08 21.19
C THR A 177 -1.72 -3.37 20.04
N GLY A 178 -1.17 -3.71 18.88
CA GLY A 178 -1.97 -4.06 17.73
C GLY A 178 -1.14 -4.65 16.59
N ASP A 179 -1.83 -5.35 15.70
CA ASP A 179 -1.24 -6.02 14.55
C ASP A 179 -1.32 -5.12 13.32
N LEU A 180 -0.23 -5.04 12.56
CA LEU A 180 -0.19 -4.28 11.32
C LEU A 180 -0.95 -5.04 10.23
N LEU A 181 -2.06 -4.48 9.75
CA LEU A 181 -2.89 -5.08 8.69
C LEU A 181 -2.47 -4.63 7.29
N ALA A 182 -2.02 -3.39 7.17
CA ALA A 182 -1.57 -2.84 5.90
C ALA A 182 -0.60 -1.68 6.11
N ARG A 183 0.30 -1.49 5.14
CA ARG A 183 1.18 -0.31 5.05
C ARG A 183 1.32 0.18 3.62
N TRP A 184 1.65 1.45 3.48
CA TRP A 184 1.81 2.11 2.19
C TRP A 184 2.81 1.38 1.29
N GLY A 185 2.41 1.11 0.06
CA GLY A 185 3.27 0.53 -0.97
C GLY A 185 3.49 -0.98 -0.86
N GLU A 186 2.91 -1.63 0.15
CA GLU A 186 3.02 -3.07 0.36
C GLU A 186 1.64 -3.75 0.22
N PRO A 187 1.60 -5.05 -0.12
CA PRO A 187 0.37 -5.82 -0.04
C PRO A 187 -0.15 -5.87 1.41
N LEU A 188 -1.43 -6.16 1.56
CA LEU A 188 -2.01 -6.46 2.86
C LEU A 188 -1.25 -7.65 3.50
N THR A 189 -1.14 -7.62 4.82
CA THR A 189 -0.56 -8.72 5.58
C THR A 189 -1.31 -10.02 5.26
N PRO A 190 -0.62 -11.16 5.09
CA PRO A 190 -1.27 -12.46 4.99
C PRO A 190 -2.12 -12.75 6.23
N ASP A 191 -3.14 -13.59 6.09
CA ASP A 191 -3.93 -14.10 7.22
C ASP A 191 -4.70 -13.07 8.06
N ILE A 192 -4.97 -11.87 7.50
CA ILE A 192 -5.88 -10.90 8.12
C ILE A 192 -7.26 -11.54 8.31
N ASP A 193 -7.85 -11.32 9.49
CA ASP A 193 -9.25 -11.67 9.77
C ASP A 193 -10.15 -11.18 8.62
N PRO A 194 -10.91 -12.07 7.95
CA PRO A 194 -11.84 -11.68 6.89
C PRO A 194 -12.77 -10.52 7.26
N ARG A 195 -13.16 -10.39 8.54
CA ARG A 195 -13.96 -9.26 9.05
C ARG A 195 -13.24 -7.92 8.91
N LEU A 196 -11.91 -7.88 9.05
CA LEU A 196 -11.10 -6.67 9.01
C LEU A 196 -10.52 -6.38 7.62
N LYS A 197 -10.38 -7.41 6.78
CA LYS A 197 -9.76 -7.29 5.45
C LYS A 197 -10.45 -6.25 4.58
N GLU A 198 -11.75 -6.37 4.37
CA GLU A 198 -12.51 -5.43 3.51
C GLU A 198 -12.42 -3.98 4.01
N ARG A 199 -12.56 -3.77 5.32
CA ARG A 199 -12.42 -2.43 5.92
C ARG A 199 -11.02 -1.86 5.75
N THR A 200 -9.99 -2.71 5.88
CA THR A 200 -8.59 -2.32 5.68
C THR A 200 -8.33 -1.90 4.23
N GLU A 201 -8.84 -2.68 3.27
CA GLU A 201 -8.75 -2.34 1.84
C GLU A 201 -9.47 -1.03 1.53
N GLN A 202 -10.67 -0.83 2.09
CA GLN A 202 -11.43 0.41 1.93
C GLN A 202 -10.67 1.62 2.52
N ILE A 203 -10.11 1.48 3.71
CA ILE A 203 -9.28 2.52 4.32
C ILE A 203 -8.09 2.82 3.40
N MET A 204 -7.27 1.83 3.06
CA MET A 204 -6.03 2.05 2.30
C MET A 204 -6.24 2.56 0.87
N SER A 205 -7.41 2.30 0.28
CA SER A 205 -7.79 2.79 -1.05
C SER A 205 -8.52 4.15 -1.03
N SER A 206 -8.77 4.72 0.14
CA SER A 206 -9.51 5.97 0.31
C SER A 206 -8.64 7.19 0.61
N ARG A 207 -9.31 8.32 0.82
CA ARG A 207 -8.78 9.52 1.46
C ARG A 207 -9.58 9.83 2.73
N ILE A 208 -8.88 10.11 3.82
CA ILE A 208 -9.47 10.41 5.12
C ILE A 208 -9.30 11.91 5.42
N SER A 209 -10.35 12.58 5.88
CA SER A 209 -10.29 13.97 6.33
C SER A 209 -10.97 14.09 7.68
N VAL A 210 -10.20 14.49 8.69
CA VAL A 210 -10.66 14.63 10.07
C VAL A 210 -10.11 15.92 10.66
N SER A 211 -10.87 16.51 11.59
CA SER A 211 -10.48 17.70 12.32
C SER A 211 -10.35 17.37 13.81
N SER A 212 -9.23 17.73 14.41
CA SER A 212 -9.02 17.67 15.85
C SER A 212 -7.90 18.65 16.26
N GLY A 213 -7.84 18.98 17.55
CA GLY A 213 -6.74 19.79 18.11
C GLY A 213 -5.44 19.00 18.31
N GLY A 214 -5.51 17.67 18.33
CA GLY A 214 -4.37 16.77 18.56
C GLY A 214 -4.04 15.86 17.37
N PRO A 215 -3.04 14.98 17.50
CA PRO A 215 -2.66 14.05 16.44
C PRO A 215 -3.73 12.97 16.23
N ILE A 216 -4.38 12.49 17.29
CA ILE A 216 -5.53 11.59 17.19
C ILE A 216 -6.79 12.39 16.91
N ALA A 217 -7.58 11.88 15.98
CA ALA A 217 -8.90 12.36 15.63
C ALA A 217 -9.81 11.15 15.43
N TYR A 218 -11.10 11.42 15.26
CA TYR A 218 -12.07 10.37 15.04
C TYR A 218 -12.99 10.72 13.88
N LEU A 219 -13.10 9.79 12.93
CA LEU A 219 -14.02 9.90 11.81
C LEU A 219 -15.35 9.30 12.22
N ASN A 220 -16.37 10.15 12.35
CA ASN A 220 -17.70 9.79 12.78
C ASN A 220 -18.62 9.53 11.58
N ALA A 221 -19.77 8.92 11.83
CA ALA A 221 -20.84 8.88 10.84
C ALA A 221 -21.35 10.31 10.53
N GLU A 222 -21.56 10.58 9.25
CA GLU A 222 -22.20 11.83 8.77
C GLU A 222 -23.73 11.74 8.84
#